data_AF-A0A3B8J337-F1
#
_entry.id   AF-A0A3B8J337-F1
#
_cell.length_a   1.000
_cell.length_b   1.000
_cell.length_c   1.000
_cell.angle_alpha   90.00
_cell.angle_beta   90.00
_cell.angle_gamma   90.00
#
_symmetry.space_group_name_H-M   'P 1'
#
loop_
_entity.id
_entity.type
_entity.pdbx_description
1 polymer ?
#
loop_
_entity_poly.entity_id
_entity_poly.type
_entity_poly.pdbx_seq_one_letter_code
_entity_poly.pdbx_strand_id
1 'polypeptide(L)' 'VSSGPVAVTGVSLSQSALSLNKGSSGTLVASGAPTDATDKSVSWSTSNAGVATVSNGLVSAIADGT' A
#
# COMPACT_ATOMS: atom_id res chain seq x y z
N VAL A 1 14.48 29.41 11.95
CA VAL A 1 14.76 28.51 10.80
C VAL A 1 13.44 27.90 10.37
N SER A 2 13.04 28.04 9.11
CA SER A 2 11.82 27.45 8.57
C SER A 2 12.19 26.10 7.98
N SER A 3 12.03 25.02 8.75
CA SER A 3 12.16 23.67 8.20
C SER A 3 10.93 23.45 7.32
N GLY A 4 11.10 23.62 6.00
CA GLY A 4 10.05 23.33 5.04
C GLY A 4 9.56 21.88 5.15
N PRO A 5 8.36 21.56 4.62
CA PRO A 5 7.82 20.21 4.72
C PRO A 5 8.79 19.20 4.11
N VAL A 6 9.09 18.14 4.86
CA VAL A 6 9.95 17.05 4.41
C VAL A 6 9.15 16.25 3.39
N ALA A 7 9.55 16.34 2.12
CA ALA A 7 8.92 15.58 1.06
C ALA A 7 9.25 14.08 1.19
N VAL A 8 8.26 13.22 0.93
CA VAL A 8 8.51 11.78 0.74
C VAL A 8 9.34 11.62 -0.53
N THR A 9 10.54 11.05 -0.41
CA THR A 9 11.44 10.79 -1.55
C THR A 9 11.39 9.33 -2.01
N GLY A 10 10.86 8.43 -1.17
CA GLY A 10 10.69 7.03 -1.51
C GLY A 10 9.50 6.41 -0.79
N VAL A 11 8.85 5.47 -1.46
CA VAL A 11 7.86 4.59 -0.86
C VAL A 11 8.32 3.16 -1.02
N SER A 12 8.39 2.41 0.08
CA SER A 12 8.74 1.01 0.09
C SER A 12 7.55 0.20 0.57
N LEU A 13 7.22 -0.87 -0.14
CA LEU A 13 6.19 -1.82 0.28
C LEU A 13 6.85 -3.00 0.99
N SER A 14 6.21 -3.54 2.03
CA SER A 14 6.68 -4.74 2.73
C SER A 14 6.78 -5.94 1.78
N GLN A 15 5.85 -6.00 0.82
CA GLN A 15 5.81 -6.97 -0.25
C GLN A 15 5.38 -6.27 -1.53
N SER A 16 6.11 -6.52 -2.63
CA SER A 16 5.76 -6.07 -3.97
C SER A 16 4.68 -6.94 -4.62
N ALA A 17 4.54 -8.19 -4.18
CA ALA A 17 3.52 -9.12 -4.62
C ALA A 17 3.00 -9.91 -3.42
N LEU A 18 1.69 -10.14 -3.39
CA LEU A 18 1.01 -10.91 -2.36
C LEU A 18 0.18 -11.99 -3.03
N SER A 19 0.59 -13.25 -2.86
CA SER A 19 -0.16 -14.41 -3.36
C SER A 19 -1.19 -14.81 -2.31
N LEU A 20 -2.45 -14.49 -2.57
CA LEU A 20 -3.58 -14.85 -1.73
C LEU A 20 -4.43 -15.89 -2.44
N ASN A 21 -4.89 -16.89 -1.70
CA ASN A 21 -5.96 -17.76 -2.19
C ASN A 21 -7.27 -16.96 -2.26
N LYS A 22 -8.17 -17.36 -3.16
CA LYS A 22 -9.50 -16.77 -3.26
C LYS A 22 -10.21 -16.77 -1.90
N GLY A 23 -10.74 -15.62 -1.51
CA GLY A 23 -11.38 -15.41 -0.21
C GLY A 23 -10.41 -15.17 0.95
N SER A 24 -9.09 -15.25 0.71
CA SER A 24 -8.08 -14.84 1.69
C SER A 24 -7.77 -13.36 1.56
N SER A 25 -7.32 -12.79 2.67
CA SER A 25 -6.80 -11.44 2.76
C SER A 25 -5.40 -11.46 3.31
N GLY A 26 -4.62 -10.43 2.99
CA GLY A 26 -3.33 -10.20 3.59
C GLY A 26 -3.01 -8.72 3.60
N THR A 27 -2.06 -8.37 4.46
CA THR A 27 -1.76 -6.98 4.77
C THR A 27 -0.47 -6.57 4.07
N LEU A 28 -0.54 -5.48 3.31
CA LEU A 28 0.58 -4.80 2.71
C LEU A 28 0.89 -3.55 3.53
N VAL A 29 2.14 -3.40 3.93
CA VAL A 29 2.60 -2.24 4.70
C VAL A 29 3.40 -1.34 3.77
N ALA A 30 2.93 -0.11 3.55
CA ALA A 30 3.68 0.91 2.85
C ALA A 30 4.44 1.76 3.87
N SER A 31 5.74 1.91 3.67
CA SER A 31 6.63 2.75 4.48
C SER A 31 7.18 3.87 3.61
N GLY A 32 6.85 5.12 3.96
CA GLY A 32 7.42 6.31 3.33
C GLY A 32 8.79 6.65 3.93
N ALA A 33 9.75 6.96 3.07
CA ALA A 33 11.07 7.46 3.42
C ALA A 33 11.25 8.91 2.90
N PRO A 34 11.91 9.80 3.66
CA PRO A 34 12.42 9.58 5.02
C PRO A 34 11.27 9.45 6.05
N THR A 35 11.54 8.81 7.19
CA THR A 35 10.57 8.64 8.29
C THR A 35 10.08 9.98 8.87
N ASP A 36 10.77 11.07 8.55
CA ASP A 36 10.43 12.43 8.97
C ASP A 36 9.56 13.18 7.93
N ALA A 37 9.08 12.49 6.89
CA ALA A 37 8.20 13.09 5.90
C ALA A 37 6.95 13.69 6.53
N THR A 38 6.61 14.92 6.10
CA THR A 38 5.47 15.68 6.64
C THR A 38 4.14 15.05 6.23
N ASP A 39 4.04 14.54 5.01
CA ASP A 39 2.86 13.85 4.49
C ASP A 39 3.12 12.37 4.31
N LYS A 40 2.69 11.56 5.28
CA LYS A 40 2.75 10.08 5.24
C LYS A 40 1.43 9.46 4.80
N SER A 41 0.55 10.24 4.17
CA SER A 41 -0.75 9.76 3.73
C SER A 41 -0.55 8.74 2.61
N VAL A 42 -0.91 7.48 2.87
CA VAL A 42 -0.83 6.40 1.88
C VAL A 42 -2.22 6.17 1.31
N SER A 43 -2.38 6.43 0.02
CA SER A 43 -3.60 6.06 -0.70
C SER A 43 -3.39 4.72 -1.40
N TRP A 44 -4.30 3.78 -1.13
CA TRP A 44 -4.28 2.47 -1.74
C TRP A 44 -5.29 2.42 -2.88
N SER A 45 -4.87 1.89 -4.02
CA SER A 45 -5.73 1.66 -5.17
C SER A 45 -5.46 0.28 -5.75
N THR A 46 -6.50 -0.32 -6.33
CA THR A 46 -6.42 -1.61 -7.02
C THR A 46 -6.74 -1.39 -8.49
N SER A 47 -5.99 -2.03 -9.38
CA SER A 47 -6.30 -2.02 -10.81
C SER A 47 -7.58 -2.80 -11.11
N ASN A 48 -7.88 -3.83 -10.32
CA ASN A 48 -8.97 -4.76 -10.54
C ASN A 48 -9.71 -5.07 -9.22
N ALA A 49 -10.64 -4.20 -8.84
CA ALA A 49 -11.49 -4.41 -7.66
C ALA A 49 -12.34 -5.70 -7.73
N GLY A 50 -12.59 -6.26 -8.93
CA GLY A 50 -13.26 -7.55 -9.07
C GLY A 50 -12.39 -8.77 -8.74
N VAL A 51 -11.06 -8.61 -8.76
CA VAL A 51 -10.08 -9.68 -8.45
C VAL A 51 -9.53 -9.49 -7.05
N ALA A 52 -9.07 -8.28 -6.72
CA ALA A 52 -8.54 -7.94 -5.43
C ALA A 52 -8.96 -6.53 -5.02
N THR A 53 -9.42 -6.38 -3.78
CA THR A 53 -9.69 -5.07 -3.18
C THR A 53 -8.59 -4.72 -2.19
N VAL A 54 -8.27 -3.43 -2.04
CA VAL A 54 -7.32 -2.96 -1.04
C VAL A 54 -7.96 -1.85 -0.22
N SER A 55 -7.83 -1.93 1.11
CA SER A 55 -8.37 -0.93 2.03
C SER A 55 -7.40 -0.73 3.20
N ASN A 56 -6.81 0.46 3.32
CA ASN A 56 -5.79 0.77 4.33
C ASN A 56 -4.66 -0.27 4.41
N GLY A 57 -4.21 -0.78 3.26
CA GLY A 57 -3.17 -1.81 3.19
C GLY A 57 -3.67 -3.24 3.37
N LEU A 58 -4.94 -3.46 3.75
CA LEU A 58 -5.53 -4.80 3.73
C LEU A 58 -5.96 -5.15 2.30
N VAL A 59 -5.26 -6.08 1.67
CA VAL A 59 -5.60 -6.63 0.35
C VAL A 59 -6.46 -7.88 0.54
N SER A 60 -7.64 -7.90 -0.06
CA SER A 60 -8.57 -9.04 -0.05
C SER A 60 -8.73 -9.59 -1.45
N ALA A 61 -8.42 -10.87 -1.64
CA ALA A 61 -8.63 -11.57 -2.90
C ALA A 61 -10.10 -12.01 -3.02
N ILE A 62 -10.80 -11.43 -3.97
CA ILE A 62 -12.20 -11.72 -4.27
C ILE A 62 -12.32 -12.84 -5.31
N ALA A 63 -11.46 -12.81 -6.32
CA ALA A 63 -11.43 -13.81 -7.39
C ALA A 63 -10.01 -14.21 -7.73
N ASP A 64 -9.88 -15.32 -8.45
CA ASP A 64 -8.61 -15.78 -8.98
C ASP A 64 -8.07 -14.75 -9.97
N GLY A 65 -6.89 -14.20 -9.67
CA GLY A 65 -6.16 -13.32 -10.58
C GLY A 65 -5.40 -14.13 -11.60
N THR A 66 -5.34 -13.64 -12.84
CA THR A 66 -4.49 -14.19 -13.91
C THR A 66 -3.02 -13.89 -13.69
#